data_AF-A0A955Z337-F1
#
_entry.id   AF-A0A955Z337-F1
#
_cell.length_a   1.000
_cell.length_b   1.000
_cell.length_c   1.000
_cell.angle_alpha   90.00
_cell.angle_beta   90.00
_cell.angle_gamma   90.00
#
_symmetry.space_group_name_H-M   'P 1'
#
loop_
_entity.id
_entity.type
_entity.pdbx_description
1 polymer ?
#
loop_
_entity_poly.entity_id
_entity_poly.type
_entity_poly.pdbx_seq_one_letter_code
_entity_poly.pdbx_strand_id
1 'polypeptide(L)'
;MSARMSQPRPSRRIAAPVLSLLTLSAVALGACSDTADADVEVEDAPVAAQSSPLISAVDCTSRTATAYVSGSPRTIQTIRIDGKAVTRATGHAFLAMQRAAHDAGVYLALNSGFRSNEEQQYLYNCYLTGRCNNGNLAARPGYSNHQSGTAVDVTTSSWLASNAGRFGFRRTVPSEPWHYEYDGPDPGGVCDAVSWVSPKDGGWYTNGVWMKARAAGAAKVVYRADRWTLGESTDASQDFALRYTFNTLGYRDITATAYSASGQSLGSRTITIRVLD
;
A
#
# COMPACT_ATOMS: atom_id res chain seq x y z
N MET A 1 -8.66 -24.40 -22.53
CA MET A 1 -8.37 -25.81 -22.23
C MET A 1 -7.26 -25.86 -21.19
N SER A 2 -7.57 -26.17 -19.93
CA SER A 2 -6.54 -26.33 -18.89
C SER A 2 -6.89 -27.58 -18.09
N ALA A 3 -6.08 -28.62 -18.28
CA ALA A 3 -6.25 -29.91 -17.62
C ALA A 3 -5.75 -29.80 -16.17
N ARG A 4 -6.65 -29.90 -15.20
CA ARG A 4 -6.28 -30.19 -13.80
C ARG A 4 -6.38 -31.69 -13.57
N MET A 5 -5.23 -32.36 -13.52
CA MET A 5 -5.12 -33.66 -12.85
C MET A 5 -5.33 -33.41 -11.35
N SER A 6 -6.46 -33.88 -10.84
CA SER A 6 -6.71 -33.98 -9.40
C SER A 6 -5.74 -35.00 -8.81
N GLN A 7 -4.99 -34.65 -7.77
CA GLN A 7 -4.21 -35.62 -7.00
C GLN A 7 -4.58 -35.55 -5.50
N PRO A 8 -4.70 -36.71 -4.83
CA PRO A 8 -5.28 -36.79 -3.49
C PRO A 8 -4.27 -36.44 -2.40
N ARG A 9 -4.75 -35.84 -1.30
CA ARG A 9 -4.01 -35.65 -0.04
C ARG A 9 -4.32 -36.79 0.96
N PRO A 10 -3.39 -37.15 1.86
CA PRO A 10 -3.66 -38.07 2.97
C PRO A 10 -4.47 -37.37 4.09
N SER A 11 -5.46 -38.09 4.63
CA SER A 11 -6.38 -37.61 5.67
C SER A 11 -5.72 -37.48 7.05
N ARG A 12 -5.96 -36.37 7.74
CA ARG A 12 -5.75 -36.26 9.20
C ARG A 12 -7.05 -35.88 9.91
N ARG A 13 -7.33 -36.62 10.99
CA ARG A 13 -8.52 -36.50 11.85
C ARG A 13 -8.43 -35.21 12.68
N ILE A 14 -9.55 -34.51 12.81
CA ILE A 14 -9.71 -33.31 13.64
C ILE A 14 -10.26 -33.75 15.00
N ALA A 15 -9.63 -33.31 16.09
CA ALA A 15 -10.20 -33.35 17.43
C ALA A 15 -10.59 -31.92 17.82
N ALA A 16 -11.86 -31.72 18.17
CA ALA A 16 -12.41 -30.46 18.68
C ALA A 16 -12.33 -30.42 20.21
N PRO A 17 -12.24 -29.23 20.84
CA PRO A 17 -12.68 -29.05 22.20
C PRO A 17 -13.96 -28.22 22.31
N VAL A 18 -14.63 -28.51 23.42
CA VAL A 18 -16.00 -28.24 23.83
C VAL A 18 -16.21 -26.77 24.25
N LEU A 19 -17.42 -26.29 23.97
CA LEU A 19 -18.03 -25.02 24.37
C LEU A 19 -18.50 -25.08 25.84
N SER A 20 -18.15 -24.10 26.67
CA SER A 20 -18.78 -23.90 27.99
C SER A 20 -19.25 -22.45 28.14
N LEU A 21 -20.59 -22.30 28.15
CA LEU A 21 -21.33 -21.13 28.60
C LEU A 21 -21.33 -21.08 30.13
N LEU A 22 -21.16 -19.89 30.72
CA LEU A 22 -21.57 -19.60 32.08
C LEU A 22 -22.07 -18.16 32.21
N THR A 23 -23.00 -18.00 33.14
CA THR A 23 -24.21 -17.19 33.10
C THR A 23 -24.10 -15.79 33.72
N LEU A 24 -25.05 -14.95 33.30
CA LEU A 24 -25.40 -13.60 33.76
C LEU A 24 -25.81 -13.55 35.25
N SER A 25 -25.48 -12.46 35.95
CA SER A 25 -26.30 -11.92 37.06
C SER A 25 -25.95 -10.46 37.33
N ALA A 26 -27.01 -9.64 37.44
CA ALA A 26 -26.99 -8.21 37.75
C ALA A 26 -27.98 -7.96 38.90
N VAL A 27 -27.59 -7.17 39.92
CA VAL A 27 -28.42 -6.38 40.88
C VAL A 27 -27.44 -5.40 41.56
N ALA A 28 -27.42 -4.09 41.32
CA ALA A 28 -28.30 -2.96 41.71
C ALA A 28 -27.97 -2.29 43.08
N LEU A 29 -27.63 -0.98 42.97
CA LEU A 29 -27.89 0.20 43.81
C LEU A 29 -27.38 0.30 45.27
N GLY A 30 -26.58 1.36 45.48
CA GLY A 30 -26.36 2.04 46.76
C GLY A 30 -25.71 3.42 46.55
N ALA A 31 -26.48 4.50 46.69
CA ALA A 31 -26.02 5.88 46.90
C ALA A 31 -25.86 6.11 48.43
N CYS A 32 -25.07 7.04 48.98
CA CYS A 32 -25.01 8.50 48.79
C CYS A 32 -23.71 9.12 49.38
N SER A 33 -23.60 10.44 49.16
CA SER A 33 -22.75 11.50 49.78
C SER A 33 -21.50 11.88 48.99
N ASP A 34 -21.56 12.96 48.21
CA ASP A 34 -21.48 14.41 48.54
C ASP A 34 -20.07 14.85 48.96
N THR A 35 -19.30 15.30 47.97
CA THR A 35 -18.46 16.49 48.09
C THR A 35 -18.50 17.23 46.76
N ALA A 36 -19.03 18.44 46.81
CA ALA A 36 -18.90 19.46 45.78
C ALA A 36 -17.42 19.69 45.45
N ASP A 37 -17.10 19.83 44.17
CA ASP A 37 -16.27 20.92 43.69
C ASP A 37 -16.24 20.97 42.15
N ALA A 38 -16.46 22.19 41.66
CA ALA A 38 -16.15 22.74 40.35
C ALA A 38 -16.81 22.13 39.11
N ASP A 39 -17.80 22.87 38.60
CA ASP A 39 -18.25 22.83 37.21
C ASP A 39 -17.05 23.00 36.25
N VAL A 40 -16.71 21.93 35.54
CA VAL A 40 -15.92 22.01 34.31
C VAL A 40 -16.90 21.85 33.16
N GLU A 41 -17.19 22.96 32.50
CA GLU A 41 -17.86 22.97 31.20
C GLU A 41 -17.03 22.10 30.25
N VAL A 42 -17.52 20.89 29.97
CA VAL A 42 -16.98 20.04 28.91
C VAL A 42 -17.48 20.65 27.61
N GLU A 43 -16.69 21.55 27.04
CA GLU A 43 -16.92 21.95 25.65
C GLU A 43 -16.81 20.69 24.78
N ASP A 44 -17.93 20.32 24.14
CA ASP A 44 -17.99 19.35 23.06
C ASP A 44 -17.16 19.88 21.89
N ALA A 45 -15.85 19.68 21.96
CA ALA A 45 -14.96 19.89 20.83
C ALA A 45 -15.39 18.94 19.71
N PRO A 46 -15.53 19.41 18.46
CA PRO A 46 -15.97 18.54 17.38
C PRO A 46 -14.91 17.46 17.21
N VAL A 47 -15.33 16.21 17.33
CA VAL A 47 -14.51 15.04 16.98
C VAL A 47 -14.33 15.07 15.46
N ALA A 48 -13.42 15.91 14.99
CA ALA A 48 -12.92 15.87 13.63
C ALA A 48 -12.09 14.58 13.52
N ALA A 49 -12.78 13.47 13.24
CA ALA A 49 -12.17 12.29 12.67
C ALA A 49 -11.65 12.67 11.28
N GLN A 50 -10.50 13.33 11.26
CA GLN A 50 -9.74 13.59 10.04
C GLN A 50 -9.24 12.25 9.53
N SER A 51 -9.95 11.71 8.54
CA SER A 51 -9.60 10.47 7.86
C SER A 51 -8.21 10.58 7.22
N SER A 52 -7.28 9.76 7.69
CA SER A 52 -5.92 9.64 7.18
C SER A 52 -5.87 9.46 5.66
N PRO A 53 -4.95 10.14 4.95
CA PRO A 53 -4.76 9.97 3.52
C PRO A 53 -3.94 8.71 3.26
N LEU A 54 -4.59 7.64 2.79
CA LEU A 54 -4.03 6.30 2.56
C LEU A 54 -3.74 5.53 3.85
N ILE A 55 -4.26 4.31 3.93
CA ILE A 55 -3.97 3.39 5.04
C ILE A 55 -2.56 2.79 4.86
N SER A 56 -2.15 2.57 3.62
CA SER A 56 -0.87 1.94 3.28
C SER A 56 0.27 2.95 3.07
N ALA A 57 1.47 2.58 3.51
CA ALA A 57 2.71 3.20 3.10
C ALA A 57 3.01 2.88 1.63
N VAL A 58 3.42 3.88 0.86
CA VAL A 58 3.68 3.75 -0.58
C VAL A 58 5.10 4.17 -0.92
N ASP A 59 5.85 3.27 -1.57
CA ASP A 59 7.15 3.55 -2.16
C ASP A 59 7.05 3.42 -3.69
N CYS A 60 7.03 4.57 -4.34
CA CYS A 60 6.90 4.71 -5.78
C CYS A 60 8.19 4.45 -6.58
N THR A 61 9.29 4.07 -5.91
CA THR A 61 10.55 3.72 -6.59
C THR A 61 10.35 2.51 -7.49
N SER A 62 10.47 2.72 -8.80
CA SER A 62 10.31 1.66 -9.80
C SER A 62 11.46 0.66 -9.73
N ARG A 63 11.12 -0.63 -9.62
CA ARG A 63 12.10 -1.72 -9.58
C ARG A 63 11.80 -2.75 -10.65
N THR A 64 12.83 -3.06 -11.45
CA THR A 64 12.78 -4.14 -12.44
C THR A 64 12.74 -5.49 -11.75
N ALA A 65 11.85 -6.38 -12.19
CA ALA A 65 11.77 -7.76 -11.73
C ALA A 65 11.44 -8.72 -12.87
N THR A 66 11.87 -9.98 -12.73
CA THR A 66 11.50 -11.08 -13.63
C THR A 66 10.22 -11.74 -13.13
N ALA A 67 9.12 -11.49 -13.83
CA ALA A 67 7.82 -12.10 -13.63
C ALA A 67 7.62 -13.35 -14.49
N TYR A 68 6.58 -14.12 -14.20
CA TYR A 68 6.18 -15.29 -14.97
C TYR A 68 4.67 -15.30 -15.21
N VAL A 69 4.27 -15.63 -16.43
CA VAL A 69 2.88 -15.89 -16.80
C VAL A 69 2.84 -17.23 -17.54
N SER A 70 2.17 -18.21 -16.96
CA SER A 70 2.04 -19.57 -17.53
C SER A 70 3.39 -20.21 -17.90
N GLY A 71 4.42 -20.01 -17.07
CA GLY A 71 5.77 -20.54 -17.28
C GLY A 71 6.69 -19.65 -18.13
N SER A 72 6.15 -18.65 -18.84
CA SER A 72 6.95 -17.75 -19.68
C SER A 72 7.47 -16.56 -18.87
N PRO A 73 8.79 -16.30 -18.85
CA PRO A 73 9.35 -15.16 -18.15
C PRO A 73 9.03 -13.85 -18.88
N ARG A 74 8.84 -12.77 -18.12
CA ARG A 74 8.70 -11.41 -18.63
C ARG A 74 9.30 -10.38 -17.67
N THR A 75 9.76 -9.26 -18.20
CA THR A 75 10.22 -8.13 -17.36
C THR A 75 9.02 -7.28 -16.94
N ILE A 76 8.94 -6.96 -15.64
CA ILE A 76 7.96 -5.99 -15.10
C ILE A 76 8.66 -4.90 -14.31
N GLN A 77 7.96 -3.78 -14.14
CA GLN A 77 8.31 -2.72 -13.19
C GLN A 77 7.36 -2.79 -11.99
N THR A 78 7.92 -2.72 -10.79
CA THR A 78 7.18 -2.81 -9.53
C THR A 78 7.36 -1.58 -8.66
N ILE A 79 6.33 -1.25 -7.89
CA ILE A 79 6.36 -0.32 -6.74
C ILE A 79 6.06 -1.12 -5.47
N ARG A 80 6.16 -0.51 -4.29
CA ARG A 80 5.80 -1.17 -3.03
C ARG A 80 4.64 -0.49 -2.31
N ILE A 81 3.68 -1.30 -1.86
CA ILE A 81 2.57 -0.92 -0.99
C ILE A 81 2.70 -1.74 0.31
N ASP A 82 2.89 -1.08 1.45
CA ASP A 82 3.21 -1.73 2.74
C ASP A 82 4.34 -2.77 2.61
N GLY A 83 5.41 -2.38 1.91
CA GLY A 83 6.59 -3.21 1.64
C GLY A 83 6.38 -4.29 0.57
N LYS A 84 5.16 -4.52 0.09
CA LYS A 84 4.83 -5.59 -0.86
C LYS A 84 4.94 -5.08 -2.28
N ALA A 85 5.75 -5.76 -3.08
CA ALA A 85 5.93 -5.42 -4.48
C ALA A 85 4.65 -5.72 -5.27
N VAL A 86 4.25 -4.82 -6.17
CA VAL A 86 3.16 -5.02 -7.14
C VAL A 86 3.52 -4.24 -8.40
N THR A 87 2.96 -4.60 -9.55
CA THR A 87 3.04 -3.71 -10.71
C THR A 87 2.40 -2.36 -10.38
N ARG A 88 2.90 -1.27 -10.98
CA ARG A 88 2.41 0.09 -10.71
C ARG A 88 0.90 0.22 -10.87
N ALA A 89 0.37 -0.28 -11.98
CA ALA A 89 -1.06 -0.31 -12.27
C ALA A 89 -1.87 -1.03 -11.19
N THR A 90 -1.40 -2.19 -10.73
CA THR A 90 -2.05 -2.97 -9.67
C THR A 90 -2.02 -2.22 -8.34
N GLY A 91 -0.89 -1.58 -8.01
CA GLY A 91 -0.75 -0.76 -6.80
C GLY A 91 -1.69 0.44 -6.79
N HIS A 92 -1.77 1.19 -7.91
CA HIS A 92 -2.71 2.30 -8.04
C HIS A 92 -4.17 1.86 -7.93
N ALA A 93 -4.55 0.79 -8.63
CA ALA A 93 -5.89 0.23 -8.52
C ALA A 93 -6.22 -0.23 -7.09
N PHE A 94 -5.27 -0.89 -6.41
CA PHE A 94 -5.44 -1.32 -5.03
C PHE A 94 -5.66 -0.14 -4.09
N LEU A 95 -4.86 0.93 -4.21
CA LEU A 95 -4.99 2.11 -3.36
C LEU A 95 -6.32 2.84 -3.60
N ALA A 96 -6.82 2.88 -4.83
CA ALA A 96 -8.15 3.40 -5.14
C ALA A 96 -9.26 2.56 -4.48
N MET A 97 -9.14 1.23 -4.56
CA MET A 97 -10.05 0.29 -3.90
C MET A 97 -9.99 0.42 -2.37
N GLN A 98 -8.80 0.52 -1.79
CA GLN A 98 -8.58 0.67 -0.35
C GLN A 98 -9.20 1.96 0.17
N ARG A 99 -9.06 3.06 -0.57
CA ARG A 99 -9.70 4.35 -0.22
C ARG A 99 -11.22 4.22 -0.21
N ALA A 100 -11.81 3.67 -1.27
CA ALA A 100 -13.27 3.50 -1.32
C ALA A 100 -13.80 2.57 -0.23
N ALA A 101 -13.02 1.55 0.17
CA ALA A 101 -13.36 0.70 1.30
C ALA A 101 -13.31 1.47 2.61
N HIS A 102 -12.25 2.26 2.82
CA HIS A 102 -12.09 3.11 4.01
C HIS A 102 -13.25 4.10 4.14
N ASP A 103 -13.64 4.76 3.05
CA ASP A 103 -14.76 5.72 3.02
C ASP A 103 -16.11 5.02 3.34
N ALA A 104 -16.19 3.70 3.15
CA ALA A 104 -17.31 2.86 3.56
C ALA A 104 -17.13 2.23 4.96
N GLY A 105 -16.13 2.66 5.74
CA GLY A 105 -15.83 2.13 7.07
C GLY A 105 -15.18 0.75 7.09
N VAL A 106 -14.63 0.29 5.95
CA VAL A 106 -14.04 -1.04 5.79
C VAL A 106 -12.52 -0.95 5.66
N TYR A 107 -11.81 -1.66 6.53
CA TYR A 107 -10.36 -1.79 6.45
C TYR A 107 -9.95 -2.87 5.43
N LEU A 108 -9.10 -2.52 4.46
CA LEU A 108 -8.46 -3.46 3.54
C LEU A 108 -6.94 -3.33 3.62
N ALA A 109 -6.25 -4.43 3.92
CA ALA A 109 -4.80 -4.50 3.84
C ALA A 109 -4.37 -5.35 2.64
N LEU A 110 -3.27 -4.95 2.01
CA LEU A 110 -2.54 -5.81 1.08
C LEU A 110 -1.70 -6.77 1.91
N ASN A 111 -1.98 -8.07 1.85
CA ASN A 111 -1.31 -9.12 2.60
C ASN A 111 -0.18 -9.78 1.79
N SER A 112 -0.34 -9.87 0.47
CA SER A 112 0.68 -10.40 -0.44
C SER A 112 0.57 -9.74 -1.82
N GLY A 113 1.69 -9.61 -2.52
CA GLY A 113 1.77 -9.06 -3.88
C GLY A 113 2.61 -9.94 -4.80
N PHE A 114 3.46 -9.33 -5.62
CA PHE A 114 4.42 -10.02 -6.46
C PHE A 114 5.30 -10.99 -5.66
N ARG A 115 5.48 -12.19 -6.21
CA ARG A 115 6.45 -13.19 -5.73
C ARG A 115 7.48 -13.46 -6.80
N SER A 116 8.77 -13.46 -6.44
CA SER A 116 9.85 -13.90 -7.32
C SER A 116 9.75 -15.41 -7.58
N ASN A 117 10.52 -15.90 -8.56
CA ASN A 117 10.59 -17.33 -8.84
C ASN A 117 11.23 -18.12 -7.69
N GLU A 118 12.22 -17.53 -7.03
CA GLU A 118 12.91 -18.10 -5.87
C GLU A 118 11.97 -18.21 -4.67
N GLU A 119 11.20 -17.15 -4.38
CA GLU A 119 10.16 -17.19 -3.35
C GLU A 119 9.11 -18.25 -3.65
N GLN A 120 8.68 -18.36 -4.91
CA GLN A 120 7.74 -19.40 -5.30
C GLN A 120 8.34 -20.81 -5.17
N GLN A 121 9.61 -20.99 -5.51
CA GLN A 121 10.32 -22.27 -5.36
C GLN A 121 10.40 -22.69 -3.89
N TYR A 122 10.67 -21.76 -2.98
CA TYR A 122 10.63 -22.01 -1.55
C TYR A 122 9.26 -22.54 -1.11
N LEU A 123 8.18 -21.84 -1.46
CA LEU A 123 6.81 -22.23 -1.09
C LEU A 123 6.39 -23.57 -1.70
N TYR A 124 6.81 -23.84 -2.95
CA TYR A 124 6.56 -25.12 -3.60
C TYR A 124 7.31 -26.27 -2.91
N ASN A 125 8.55 -26.06 -2.46
CA ASN A 125 9.29 -27.04 -1.67
C ASN A 125 8.64 -27.28 -0.30
N CYS A 126 8.12 -26.24 0.34
CA CYS A 126 7.35 -26.37 1.57
C CYS A 126 6.09 -27.23 1.37
N TYR A 127 5.37 -27.03 0.27
CA TYR A 127 4.22 -27.85 -0.11
C TYR A 127 4.60 -29.32 -0.29
N LEU A 128 5.65 -29.61 -1.05
CA LEU A 128 6.09 -30.99 -1.33
C LEU A 128 6.57 -31.72 -0.07
N THR A 129 7.26 -31.02 0.82
CA THR A 129 7.88 -31.64 2.00
C THR A 129 6.98 -31.62 3.24
N GLY A 130 6.03 -30.69 3.31
CA GLY A 130 5.21 -30.42 4.50
C GLY A 130 5.98 -29.85 5.69
N ARG A 131 7.24 -29.42 5.51
CA ARG A 131 8.15 -29.04 6.61
C ARG A 131 8.16 -27.56 6.96
N CYS A 132 7.64 -26.71 6.08
CA CYS A 132 7.58 -25.26 6.26
C CYS A 132 6.27 -24.73 5.68
N ASN A 133 5.96 -23.45 5.96
CA ASN A 133 4.73 -22.78 5.48
C ASN A 133 3.46 -23.63 5.64
N ASN A 134 3.37 -24.38 6.75
CA ASN A 134 2.27 -25.29 7.09
C ASN A 134 1.94 -26.35 6.02
N GLY A 135 2.86 -26.62 5.07
CA GLY A 135 2.57 -27.48 3.92
C GLY A 135 1.44 -26.97 3.03
N ASN A 136 1.19 -25.66 3.04
CA ASN A 136 0.13 -25.03 2.25
C ASN A 136 0.32 -25.33 0.76
N LEU A 137 -0.79 -25.44 0.03
CA LEU A 137 -0.74 -25.68 -1.42
C LEU A 137 0.03 -24.54 -2.09
N ALA A 138 0.97 -24.89 -2.96
CA ALA A 138 1.70 -23.91 -3.76
C ALA A 138 1.78 -24.38 -5.21
N ALA A 139 1.58 -23.46 -6.15
CA ALA A 139 1.81 -23.72 -7.56
C ALA A 139 3.30 -23.97 -7.83
N ARG A 140 3.59 -24.71 -8.91
CA ARG A 140 4.95 -24.86 -9.42
C ARG A 140 5.53 -23.49 -9.77
N PRO A 141 6.84 -23.26 -9.56
CA PRO A 141 7.50 -22.03 -10.01
C PRO A 141 7.31 -21.79 -11.50
N GLY A 142 7.00 -20.55 -11.85
CA GLY A 142 6.58 -20.10 -13.18
C GLY A 142 5.06 -20.08 -13.39
N TYR A 143 4.29 -20.71 -12.51
CA TYR A 143 2.83 -20.90 -12.69
C TYR A 143 1.98 -20.30 -11.57
N SER A 144 2.58 -19.60 -10.61
CA SER A 144 1.84 -18.87 -9.58
C SER A 144 1.35 -17.53 -10.11
N ASN A 145 0.07 -17.20 -9.88
CA ASN A 145 -0.50 -15.92 -10.28
C ASN A 145 0.25 -14.73 -9.68
N HIS A 146 0.82 -14.86 -8.47
CA HIS A 146 1.64 -13.80 -7.86
C HIS A 146 2.92 -13.51 -8.62
N GLN A 147 3.45 -14.47 -9.38
CA GLN A 147 4.62 -14.22 -10.22
C GLN A 147 4.30 -13.31 -11.42
N SER A 148 3.03 -13.03 -11.73
CA SER A 148 2.67 -12.08 -12.78
C SER A 148 2.93 -10.61 -12.38
N GLY A 149 2.93 -10.34 -11.07
CA GLY A 149 2.94 -9.01 -10.47
C GLY A 149 1.60 -8.28 -10.44
N THR A 150 0.51 -8.93 -10.88
CA THR A 150 -0.85 -8.37 -10.85
C THR A 150 -1.80 -9.06 -9.89
N ALA A 151 -1.38 -10.18 -9.29
CA ALA A 151 -2.14 -10.85 -8.24
C ALA A 151 -1.80 -10.29 -6.85
N VAL A 152 -2.85 -10.17 -6.03
CA VAL A 152 -2.79 -9.65 -4.66
C VAL A 152 -3.62 -10.54 -3.73
N ASP A 153 -3.11 -10.76 -2.53
CA ASP A 153 -3.93 -11.28 -1.43
C ASP A 153 -4.32 -10.11 -0.54
N VAL A 154 -5.62 -9.96 -0.28
CA VAL A 154 -6.21 -8.82 0.44
C VAL A 154 -7.04 -9.30 1.63
N THR A 155 -7.17 -8.50 2.68
CA THR A 155 -8.09 -8.78 3.80
C THR A 155 -9.48 -9.12 3.29
N THR A 156 -10.04 -10.26 3.69
CA THR A 156 -11.36 -10.69 3.23
C THR A 156 -12.49 -9.90 3.90
N SER A 157 -13.43 -9.42 3.10
CA SER A 157 -14.66 -8.79 3.57
C SER A 157 -15.80 -8.99 2.57
N SER A 158 -17.05 -8.85 3.02
CA SER A 158 -18.21 -8.81 2.12
C SER A 158 -18.12 -7.64 1.16
N TRP A 159 -17.63 -6.49 1.63
CA TRP A 159 -17.40 -5.31 0.79
C TRP A 159 -16.43 -5.62 -0.35
N LEU A 160 -15.29 -6.26 -0.08
CA LEU A 160 -14.32 -6.63 -1.11
C LEU A 160 -14.98 -7.52 -2.18
N ALA A 161 -15.70 -8.56 -1.75
CA ALA A 161 -16.36 -9.49 -2.67
C ALA A 161 -17.38 -8.80 -3.58
N SER A 162 -18.10 -7.79 -3.08
CA SER A 162 -19.10 -7.04 -3.85
C SER A 162 -18.51 -5.90 -4.70
N ASN A 163 -17.34 -5.36 -4.35
CA ASN A 163 -16.85 -4.10 -4.94
C ASN A 163 -15.55 -4.22 -5.74
N ALA A 164 -14.73 -5.26 -5.54
CA ALA A 164 -13.42 -5.39 -6.19
C ALA A 164 -13.48 -5.23 -7.72
N GLY A 165 -14.53 -5.76 -8.36
CA GLY A 165 -14.72 -5.67 -9.80
C GLY A 165 -14.84 -4.24 -10.34
N ARG A 166 -15.32 -3.28 -9.54
CA ARG A 166 -15.41 -1.85 -9.91
C ARG A 166 -14.03 -1.20 -10.08
N PHE A 167 -13.00 -1.82 -9.51
CA PHE A 167 -11.61 -1.37 -9.55
C PHE A 167 -10.75 -2.28 -10.44
N GLY A 168 -11.36 -3.12 -11.29
CA GLY A 168 -10.64 -4.01 -12.21
C GLY A 168 -10.02 -5.25 -11.57
N PHE A 169 -10.38 -5.57 -10.32
CA PHE A 169 -9.93 -6.80 -9.65
C PHE A 169 -10.93 -7.94 -9.86
N ARG A 170 -10.43 -9.12 -10.21
CA ARG A 170 -11.22 -10.34 -10.35
C ARG A 170 -10.76 -11.41 -9.36
N ARG A 171 -11.72 -12.09 -8.73
CA ARG A 171 -11.43 -13.27 -7.91
C ARG A 171 -11.28 -14.50 -8.80
N THR A 172 -10.05 -14.84 -9.14
CA THR A 172 -9.73 -15.89 -10.13
C THR A 172 -9.54 -17.28 -9.52
N VAL A 173 -9.35 -17.35 -8.20
CA VAL A 173 -9.19 -18.61 -7.46
C VAL A 173 -10.40 -18.81 -6.52
N PRO A 174 -11.39 -19.64 -6.90
CA PRO A 174 -12.65 -19.75 -6.16
C PRO A 174 -12.50 -20.21 -4.71
N SER A 175 -11.47 -21.00 -4.39
CA SER A 175 -11.17 -21.48 -3.04
C SER A 175 -10.47 -20.44 -2.15
N GLU A 176 -10.04 -19.31 -2.71
CA GLU A 176 -9.22 -18.31 -2.02
C GLU A 176 -9.96 -16.96 -2.03
N PRO A 177 -10.85 -16.71 -1.04
CA PRO A 177 -11.63 -15.47 -0.98
C PRO A 177 -10.79 -14.19 -0.84
N TRP A 178 -9.51 -14.32 -0.47
CA TRP A 178 -8.53 -13.24 -0.37
C TRP A 178 -7.81 -12.94 -1.69
N HIS A 179 -7.83 -13.83 -2.68
CA HIS A 179 -6.98 -13.76 -3.87
C HIS A 179 -7.68 -13.04 -5.03
N TYR A 180 -7.09 -11.94 -5.48
CA TYR A 180 -7.60 -11.15 -6.61
C TYR A 180 -6.49 -10.84 -7.61
N GLU A 181 -6.85 -10.80 -8.89
CA GLU A 181 -5.95 -10.40 -9.98
C GLU A 181 -6.46 -9.15 -10.65
N TYR A 182 -5.55 -8.23 -10.95
CA TYR A 182 -5.82 -7.02 -11.72
C TYR A 182 -5.56 -7.24 -13.21
N ASP A 183 -6.52 -6.89 -14.06
CA ASP A 183 -6.41 -7.02 -15.53
C ASP A 183 -6.65 -5.71 -16.30
N GLY A 184 -6.81 -4.58 -15.59
CA GLY A 184 -7.06 -3.27 -16.18
C GLY A 184 -5.79 -2.50 -16.60
N PRO A 185 -5.95 -1.37 -17.33
CA PRO A 185 -4.86 -0.41 -17.56
C PRO A 185 -4.45 0.30 -16.26
N ASP A 186 -3.31 0.98 -16.19
CA ASP A 186 -2.97 1.79 -15.00
C ASP A 186 -4.03 2.91 -14.82
N PRO A 187 -4.80 2.94 -13.70
CA PRO A 187 -5.80 3.99 -13.49
C PRO A 187 -5.18 5.34 -13.12
N GLY A 188 -3.86 5.40 -12.97
CA GLY A 188 -3.14 6.52 -12.39
C GLY A 188 -3.32 6.56 -10.88
N GLY A 189 -2.43 7.27 -10.19
CA GLY A 189 -2.53 7.37 -8.75
C GLY A 189 -1.44 8.17 -8.10
N VAL A 190 -1.18 7.85 -6.83
CA VAL A 190 -0.27 8.60 -5.96
C VAL A 190 1.16 8.66 -6.49
N CYS A 191 1.58 7.70 -7.33
CA CYS A 191 2.90 7.75 -7.98
C CYS A 191 2.93 8.60 -9.27
N ASP A 192 1.79 9.11 -9.74
CA ASP A 192 1.67 10.10 -10.83
C ASP A 192 1.42 11.52 -10.31
N ALA A 193 0.96 11.66 -9.06
CA ALA A 193 0.55 12.93 -8.48
C ALA A 193 1.67 13.98 -8.42
N VAL A 194 2.94 13.55 -8.49
CA VAL A 194 4.11 14.43 -8.51
C VAL A 194 5.06 14.05 -9.63
N SER A 195 5.39 15.00 -10.48
CA SER A 195 6.39 14.85 -11.54
C SER A 195 7.48 15.91 -11.42
N TRP A 196 8.74 15.48 -11.41
CA TRP A 196 9.89 16.37 -11.27
C TRP A 196 10.18 17.11 -12.57
N VAL A 197 10.18 18.44 -12.49
CA VAL A 197 10.66 19.33 -13.56
C VAL A 197 12.16 19.51 -13.42
N SER A 198 12.63 19.89 -12.23
CA SER A 198 14.04 19.96 -11.85
C SER A 198 14.20 19.76 -10.33
N PRO A 199 15.33 19.23 -9.84
CA PRO A 199 16.37 18.57 -10.60
C PRO A 199 15.88 17.25 -11.24
N LYS A 200 16.70 16.67 -12.13
CA LYS A 200 16.45 15.35 -12.73
C LYS A 200 17.11 14.28 -11.88
N ASP A 201 16.45 13.13 -11.81
CA ASP A 201 16.96 11.94 -11.14
C ASP A 201 18.32 11.53 -11.71
N GLY A 202 19.27 11.20 -10.83
CA GLY A 202 20.68 10.92 -11.14
C GLY A 202 21.53 12.14 -11.52
N GLY A 203 20.97 13.35 -11.54
CA GLY A 203 21.66 14.56 -12.01
C GLY A 203 22.64 15.17 -10.99
N TRP A 204 23.57 15.98 -11.50
CA TRP A 204 24.62 16.65 -10.72
C TRP A 204 24.40 18.16 -10.78
N TYR A 205 24.43 18.82 -9.62
CA TYR A 205 24.03 20.23 -9.50
C TYR A 205 24.97 20.97 -8.56
N THR A 206 25.39 22.18 -8.94
CA THR A 206 26.06 23.11 -8.02
C THR A 206 25.07 23.62 -6.98
N ASN A 207 25.59 24.08 -5.84
CA ASN A 207 24.75 24.46 -4.71
C ASN A 207 23.81 25.65 -5.04
N GLY A 208 22.70 25.76 -4.32
CA GLY A 208 21.61 26.69 -4.67
C GLY A 208 20.64 26.12 -5.72
N VAL A 209 20.26 24.85 -5.53
CA VAL A 209 19.47 24.02 -6.45
C VAL A 209 18.02 24.49 -6.50
N TRP A 210 17.47 24.57 -7.71
CA TRP A 210 16.04 24.79 -7.95
C TRP A 210 15.28 23.47 -7.99
N MET A 211 14.43 23.28 -6.98
CA MET A 211 13.41 22.23 -6.95
C MET A 211 12.13 22.75 -7.58
N LYS A 212 11.62 21.99 -8.54
CA LYS A 212 10.41 22.26 -9.30
C LYS A 212 9.69 20.94 -9.56
N ALA A 213 8.42 20.89 -9.23
CA ALA A 213 7.58 19.73 -9.41
C ALA A 213 6.20 20.15 -9.94
N ARG A 214 5.65 19.38 -10.87
CA ARG A 214 4.25 19.52 -11.29
C ARG A 214 3.41 18.55 -10.50
N ALA A 215 2.34 19.06 -9.92
CA ALA A 215 1.37 18.28 -9.18
C ALA A 215 -0.05 18.82 -9.44
N ALA A 216 -0.83 18.10 -10.25
CA ALA A 216 -2.19 18.50 -10.58
C ALA A 216 -3.10 18.41 -9.35
N GLY A 217 -3.93 19.43 -9.13
CA GLY A 217 -4.84 19.51 -7.98
C GLY A 217 -4.17 19.80 -6.64
N ALA A 218 -2.84 19.99 -6.62
CA ALA A 218 -2.12 20.35 -5.41
C ALA A 218 -2.33 21.84 -5.08
N ALA A 219 -2.59 22.13 -3.81
CA ALA A 219 -2.50 23.49 -3.27
C ALA A 219 -1.06 23.83 -2.82
N LYS A 220 -0.27 22.80 -2.44
CA LYS A 220 1.15 22.97 -2.11
C LYS A 220 1.97 21.72 -2.41
N VAL A 221 3.27 21.93 -2.59
CA VAL A 221 4.30 20.87 -2.63
C VAL A 221 5.32 21.13 -1.53
N VAL A 222 5.58 20.11 -0.70
CA VAL A 222 6.62 20.14 0.34
C VAL A 222 7.81 19.32 -0.14
N TYR A 223 9.00 19.92 -0.07
CA TYR A 223 10.26 19.29 -0.46
C TYR A 223 11.05 18.86 0.78
N ARG A 224 11.54 17.62 0.79
CA ARG A 224 12.35 17.05 1.87
C ARG A 224 13.61 16.41 1.31
N ALA A 225 14.73 16.52 2.03
CA ALA A 225 15.89 15.64 1.85
C ALA A 225 15.98 14.72 3.07
N ASP A 226 15.89 13.41 2.84
CA ASP A 226 15.78 12.42 3.90
C ASP A 226 14.63 12.78 4.88
N ARG A 227 14.95 13.00 6.16
CA ARG A 227 13.99 13.42 7.20
C ARG A 227 13.83 14.93 7.33
N TRP A 228 14.60 15.73 6.59
CA TRP A 228 14.66 17.18 6.76
C TRP A 228 13.79 17.90 5.74
N THR A 229 12.94 18.80 6.21
CA THR A 229 12.14 19.66 5.33
C THR A 229 13.01 20.78 4.79
N LEU A 230 13.11 20.87 3.46
CA LEU A 230 13.85 21.92 2.76
C LEU A 230 13.01 23.18 2.60
N GLY A 231 11.70 23.00 2.45
CA GLY A 231 10.72 24.07 2.31
C GLY A 231 9.46 23.58 1.62
N GLU A 232 8.53 24.50 1.38
CA GLU A 232 7.31 24.25 0.61
C GLU A 232 7.08 25.36 -0.40
N SER A 233 6.27 25.06 -1.42
CA SER A 233 5.84 26.02 -2.43
C SER A 233 4.35 25.84 -2.71
N THR A 234 3.64 26.96 -2.86
CA THR A 234 2.24 27.04 -3.24
C THR A 234 2.06 27.61 -4.66
N ASP A 235 3.14 28.03 -5.30
CA ASP A 235 3.10 28.68 -6.62
C ASP A 235 3.05 27.65 -7.74
N ALA A 236 1.84 27.18 -8.05
CA ALA A 236 1.59 26.26 -9.16
C ALA A 236 2.02 26.85 -10.52
N SER A 237 2.05 28.18 -10.68
CA SER A 237 2.41 28.83 -11.95
C SER A 237 3.89 28.68 -12.29
N GLN A 238 4.73 28.47 -11.28
CA GLN A 238 6.17 28.25 -11.41
C GLN A 238 6.56 26.78 -11.19
N ASP A 239 5.64 25.83 -11.43
CA ASP A 239 5.84 24.41 -11.11
C ASP A 239 6.26 24.19 -9.63
N PHE A 240 5.60 24.89 -8.71
CA PHE A 240 5.89 24.84 -7.28
C PHE A 240 7.38 25.04 -6.96
N ALA A 241 8.01 26.04 -7.57
CA ALA A 241 9.44 26.27 -7.43
C ALA A 241 9.86 26.57 -5.99
N LEU A 242 11.00 26.00 -5.58
CA LEU A 242 11.72 26.28 -4.34
C LEU A 242 13.23 26.27 -4.65
N ARG A 243 13.94 27.33 -4.27
CA ARG A 243 15.41 27.35 -4.32
C ARG A 243 15.97 27.00 -2.95
N TYR A 244 16.98 26.14 -2.90
CA TYR A 244 17.60 25.75 -1.64
C TYR A 244 19.11 25.59 -1.74
N THR A 245 19.81 26.01 -0.70
CA THR A 245 21.26 25.88 -0.55
C THR A 245 21.54 24.85 0.54
N PHE A 246 22.26 23.78 0.18
CA PHE A 246 22.62 22.70 1.08
C PHE A 246 23.86 23.06 1.90
N ASN A 247 23.79 22.81 3.21
CA ASN A 247 24.95 22.96 4.11
C ASN A 247 25.94 21.79 4.00
N THR A 248 25.50 20.68 3.40
CA THR A 248 26.29 19.47 3.20
C THR A 248 26.18 19.05 1.74
N LEU A 249 27.30 18.65 1.13
CA LEU A 249 27.39 18.25 -0.29
C LEU A 249 27.28 16.73 -0.47
N GLY A 250 27.23 16.26 -1.72
CA GLY A 250 27.17 14.83 -2.08
C GLY A 250 25.78 14.35 -2.48
N TYR A 251 25.55 13.03 -2.41
CA TYR A 251 24.29 12.42 -2.83
C TYR A 251 23.14 12.72 -1.89
N ARG A 252 21.97 13.08 -2.43
CA ARG A 252 20.75 13.40 -1.68
C ARG A 252 19.55 12.74 -2.32
N ASP A 253 18.73 12.09 -1.50
CA ASP A 253 17.39 11.67 -1.89
C ASP A 253 16.41 12.78 -1.54
N ILE A 254 15.86 13.42 -2.59
CA ILE A 254 14.93 14.53 -2.46
C ILE A 254 13.53 14.05 -2.79
N THR A 255 12.61 14.24 -1.86
CA THR A 255 11.20 13.88 -1.98
C THR A 255 10.34 15.13 -2.13
N ALA A 256 9.57 15.21 -3.21
CA ALA A 256 8.50 16.19 -3.37
C ALA A 256 7.17 15.51 -3.00
N THR A 257 6.41 16.10 -2.08
CA THR A 257 5.08 15.60 -1.67
C THR A 257 4.03 16.67 -1.94
N ALA A 258 3.02 16.34 -2.73
CA ALA A 258 1.91 17.23 -3.05
C ALA A 258 0.75 17.08 -2.05
N TYR A 259 0.12 18.19 -1.70
CA TYR A 259 -1.02 18.22 -0.80
C TYR A 259 -2.18 19.01 -1.43
N SER A 260 -3.42 18.56 -1.22
CA SER A 260 -4.63 19.29 -1.57
C SER A 260 -4.82 20.53 -0.68
N ALA A 261 -5.82 21.37 -1.00
CA ALA A 261 -6.22 22.50 -0.17
C ALA A 261 -6.70 22.09 1.24
N SER A 262 -7.27 20.88 1.36
CA SER A 262 -7.67 20.31 2.65
C SER A 262 -6.52 19.68 3.45
N GLY A 263 -5.28 19.77 2.95
CA GLY A 263 -4.11 19.16 3.60
C GLY A 263 -3.94 17.66 3.34
N GLN A 264 -4.75 17.07 2.45
CA GLN A 264 -4.64 15.67 2.08
C GLN A 264 -3.41 15.44 1.19
N SER A 265 -2.55 14.47 1.52
CA SER A 265 -1.48 14.05 0.60
C SER A 265 -2.08 13.49 -0.70
N LEU A 266 -1.65 14.05 -1.82
CA LEU A 266 -2.01 13.60 -3.18
C LEU A 266 -1.04 12.55 -3.70
N GLY A 267 0.19 12.56 -3.18
CA GLY A 267 1.25 11.62 -3.53
C GLY A 267 2.62 12.26 -3.40
N SER A 268 3.66 11.45 -3.59
CA SER A 268 5.04 11.89 -3.49
C SER A 268 5.92 11.22 -4.54
N ARG A 269 7.04 11.87 -4.85
CA ARG A 269 8.07 11.32 -5.71
C ARG A 269 9.45 11.69 -5.22
N THR A 270 10.30 10.67 -5.08
CA THR A 270 11.71 10.82 -4.70
C THR A 270 12.60 10.75 -5.95
N ILE A 271 13.66 11.55 -5.95
CA ILE A 271 14.76 11.49 -6.90
C ILE A 271 16.08 11.52 -6.14
N THR A 272 17.12 10.93 -6.69
CA THR A 272 18.47 11.02 -6.17
C THR A 272 19.27 12.02 -6.99
N ILE A 273 19.97 12.95 -6.36
CA ILE A 273 20.87 13.89 -7.03
C ILE A 273 22.23 13.91 -6.35
N ARG A 274 23.24 14.48 -7.02
CA ARG A 274 24.52 14.83 -6.40
C ARG A 274 24.68 16.35 -6.35
N VAL A 275 24.83 16.90 -5.14
CA VAL A 275 25.10 18.32 -4.92
C VAL A 275 26.60 18.55 -4.83
N LEU A 276 27.08 19.51 -5.60
CA LEU A 276 28.47 19.98 -5.67
C LEU A 276 28.57 21.38 -5.06
N ASP A 277 29.80 21.88 -4.95
CA ASP A 277 30.07 23.25 -4.52
C ASP A 277 29.46 24.31 -5.45
#